data_AF-A0ABD7VCC0-F1
#
_entry.id   AF-A0ABD7VCC0-F1
#
_cell.length_a   1.000
_cell.length_b   1.000
_cell.length_c   1.000
_cell.angle_alpha   90.00
_cell.angle_beta   90.00
_cell.angle_gamma   90.00
#
_symmetry.space_group_name_H-M   'P 1'
#
loop_
_entity.id
_entity.type
_entity.pdbx_description
1 polymer ?
#
loop_
_entity_poly.entity_id
_entity_poly.type
_entity_poly.pdbx_seq_one_letter_code
_entity_poly.pdbx_strand_id
1 'polypeptide(L)'
;MAGENTACLEPLAKRDVGNVELTKPEDKCAKIIAISMKKVFILFVGGAGDQESYYMSGPNWNVTHVQTKVVADADALCYLSKCDMKALAYNKFLTDDDLAKNVLVEAPDKTTPVYIIGHSLGGWNGAHLSSVLTDKGYKVRMLITIDPVGQGKIVYGISTIYRRKPEPKAEFWINIRAAKIQNRDISDTVADFGEQWEITSGPNVSGRVDVNHADADIMFDQKLEGGKSARQLLADSILGYLREK
;
A
#
# COMPACT_ATOMS: atom_id res chain seq x y z
N MET A 1 -49.02 -8.92 38.02
CA MET A 1 -50.04 -9.02 36.97
C MET A 1 -49.89 -7.81 36.07
N ALA A 2 -49.65 -8.06 34.77
CA ALA A 2 -49.61 -7.15 33.62
C ALA A 2 -48.60 -5.99 33.70
N GLY A 3 -47.59 -5.88 32.82
CA GLY A 3 -47.72 -5.81 31.34
C GLY A 3 -47.81 -4.32 30.97
N GLU A 4 -47.14 -3.72 30.00
CA GLU A 4 -46.50 -4.20 28.77
C GLU A 4 -45.46 -3.14 28.32
N ASN A 5 -44.35 -3.62 27.77
CA ASN A 5 -43.80 -3.22 26.47
C ASN A 5 -44.32 -1.92 25.82
N THR A 6 -43.39 -1.05 25.39
CA THR A 6 -43.36 -0.57 23.99
C THR A 6 -42.05 0.17 23.71
N ALA A 7 -41.30 -0.36 22.75
CA ALA A 7 -40.29 0.40 22.05
C ALA A 7 -40.96 1.50 21.21
N CYS A 8 -40.36 2.68 21.16
CA CYS A 8 -40.63 3.64 20.09
C CYS A 8 -39.29 4.18 19.57
N LEU A 9 -39.01 3.83 18.32
CA LEU A 9 -38.07 4.52 17.46
C LEU A 9 -38.70 5.81 16.90
N GLU A 10 -37.80 6.67 16.43
CA GLU A 10 -37.97 7.83 15.53
C GLU A 10 -38.28 9.20 16.17
N PRO A 11 -37.92 10.35 15.55
CA PRO A 11 -37.17 10.59 14.30
C PRO A 11 -35.95 11.55 14.45
N LEU A 12 -35.09 11.59 13.43
CA LEU A 12 -34.11 12.67 13.24
C LEU A 12 -34.83 13.99 12.89
N ALA A 13 -34.72 14.99 13.76
CA ALA A 13 -35.21 16.35 13.52
C ALA A 13 -34.06 17.38 13.50
N LYS A 14 -34.31 18.44 12.73
CA LYS A 14 -33.39 19.43 12.19
C LYS A 14 -32.62 20.23 13.24
N ARG A 15 -31.44 20.72 12.85
CA ARG A 15 -30.65 21.72 13.57
C ARG A 15 -31.47 23.00 13.71
N ASP A 16 -31.74 23.40 14.95
CA ASP A 16 -32.06 24.77 15.32
C ASP A 16 -31.15 25.21 16.47
N VAL A 17 -30.69 26.46 16.39
CA VAL A 17 -29.77 27.11 17.31
C VAL A 17 -30.52 27.48 18.59
N GLY A 18 -30.18 26.88 19.73
CA GLY A 18 -30.75 27.24 21.02
C GLY A 18 -30.15 26.45 22.17
N ASN A 19 -29.61 27.17 23.16
CA ASN A 19 -29.14 26.74 24.48
C ASN A 19 -28.37 25.42 24.58
N VAL A 20 -27.06 25.53 24.85
CA VAL A 20 -26.29 24.43 25.43
C VAL A 20 -26.82 24.18 26.84
N GLU A 21 -27.70 23.21 26.99
CA GLU A 21 -28.02 22.64 28.30
C GLU A 21 -26.79 21.86 28.76
N LEU A 22 -26.03 22.45 29.68
CA LEU A 22 -24.94 21.76 30.37
C LEU A 22 -25.57 20.57 31.09
N THR A 23 -25.08 19.35 30.78
CA THR A 23 -25.50 18.09 31.39
C THR A 23 -25.74 18.25 32.89
N LYS A 24 -26.90 17.76 33.37
CA LYS A 24 -27.28 17.85 34.78
C LYS A 24 -26.21 17.17 35.66
N PRO A 25 -25.94 17.67 36.89
CA PRO A 25 -24.90 17.12 37.79
C PRO A 25 -25.06 15.64 38.15
N GLU A 26 -26.19 15.04 37.77
CA GLU A 26 -26.67 13.72 38.16
C GLU A 26 -26.32 12.63 37.14
N ASP A 27 -25.89 13.01 35.93
CA ASP A 27 -25.48 12.08 34.86
C ASP A 27 -24.10 11.46 35.17
N LYS A 28 -24.09 10.46 36.05
CA LYS A 28 -22.93 9.60 36.36
C LYS A 28 -22.72 8.48 35.34
N CYS A 29 -23.33 8.55 34.16
CA CYS A 29 -23.07 7.58 33.10
C CYS A 29 -21.66 7.82 32.55
N ALA A 30 -20.72 6.94 32.91
CA ALA A 30 -19.37 6.97 32.38
C ALA A 30 -19.44 6.99 30.84
N LYS A 31 -19.07 8.12 30.22
CA LYS A 31 -18.93 8.21 28.77
C LYS A 31 -17.75 7.32 28.38
N ILE A 32 -18.05 6.15 27.83
CA ILE A 32 -17.05 5.28 27.23
C ILE A 32 -16.55 5.99 25.97
N ILE A 33 -15.40 6.64 26.07
CA ILE A 33 -14.73 7.19 24.91
C ILE A 33 -14.02 6.03 24.23
N ALA A 34 -14.52 5.62 23.07
CA ALA A 34 -13.81 4.68 22.21
C ALA A 34 -12.54 5.37 21.69
N ILE A 35 -11.40 5.06 22.29
CA ILE A 35 -10.10 5.49 21.77
C ILE A 35 -9.78 4.57 20.58
N SER A 36 -10.02 5.06 19.37
CA SER A 36 -9.58 4.36 18.16
C SER A 36 -8.06 4.43 18.09
N MET A 37 -7.41 3.27 18.13
CA MET A 37 -5.96 3.20 17.96
C MET A 37 -5.63 3.42 16.49
N LYS A 38 -4.79 4.41 16.18
CA LYS A 38 -4.27 4.62 14.83
C LYS A 38 -3.62 3.34 14.31
N LYS A 39 -4.00 2.93 13.10
CA LYS A 39 -3.47 1.79 12.37
C LYS A 39 -3.03 2.24 10.98
N VAL A 40 -2.17 1.46 10.35
CA VAL A 40 -1.78 1.63 8.94
C VAL A 40 -2.01 0.32 8.20
N PHE A 41 -2.35 0.43 6.92
CA PHE A 41 -2.41 -0.73 6.03
C PHE A 41 -1.25 -0.68 5.04
N ILE A 42 -0.45 -1.74 4.97
CA ILE A 42 0.70 -1.85 4.07
C ILE A 42 0.46 -2.98 3.08
N LEU A 43 0.39 -2.63 1.80
CA LEU A 43 0.20 -3.55 0.70
C LEU A 43 1.50 -3.75 -0.07
N PHE A 44 1.96 -4.99 -0.13
CA PHE A 44 3.10 -5.46 -0.89
C PHE A 44 2.60 -6.10 -2.19
N VAL A 45 3.00 -5.56 -3.34
CA VAL A 45 2.51 -5.99 -4.65
C VAL A 45 3.65 -6.59 -5.46
N GLY A 46 3.62 -7.91 -5.60
CA GLY A 46 4.60 -8.67 -6.34
C GLY A 46 4.33 -8.70 -7.84
N GLY A 47 5.38 -8.71 -8.64
CA GLY A 47 5.31 -8.83 -10.09
C GLY A 47 4.95 -10.23 -10.59
N ALA A 48 5.12 -10.45 -11.89
CA ALA A 48 5.00 -11.77 -12.51
C ALA A 48 5.95 -12.77 -11.85
N GLY A 49 5.44 -13.95 -11.48
CA GLY A 49 6.25 -15.00 -10.86
C GLY A 49 6.63 -14.71 -9.40
N ASP A 50 6.13 -13.65 -8.77
CA ASP A 50 6.52 -13.30 -7.39
C ASP A 50 5.67 -14.06 -6.36
N GLN A 51 4.39 -13.72 -6.26
CA GLN A 51 3.46 -14.30 -5.27
C GLN A 51 2.70 -15.53 -5.80
N GLU A 52 2.83 -15.82 -7.10
CA GLU A 52 2.31 -17.00 -7.78
C GLU A 52 3.23 -17.36 -8.93
N SER A 53 3.29 -18.63 -9.32
CA SER A 53 4.05 -19.06 -10.50
C SER A 53 3.50 -18.42 -11.77
N TYR A 54 4.39 -18.10 -12.71
CA TYR A 54 4.07 -17.49 -13.99
C TYR A 54 4.99 -18.04 -15.07
N TYR A 55 4.41 -18.65 -16.12
CA TYR A 55 5.14 -19.29 -17.23
C TYR A 55 6.36 -20.12 -16.79
N MET A 56 6.13 -21.12 -15.93
CA MET A 56 7.16 -22.05 -15.40
C MET A 56 8.22 -21.43 -14.48
N SER A 57 8.09 -20.16 -14.11
CA SER A 57 8.96 -19.49 -13.13
C SER A 57 8.18 -19.06 -11.88
N GLY A 58 8.87 -19.00 -10.73
CA GLY A 58 8.30 -18.57 -9.45
C GLY A 58 7.45 -19.62 -8.73
N PRO A 59 6.89 -19.31 -7.54
CA PRO A 59 6.92 -18.01 -6.88
C PRO A 59 8.31 -17.64 -6.33
N ASN A 60 8.75 -16.40 -6.57
CA ASN A 60 10.06 -15.87 -6.20
C ASN A 60 10.06 -15.11 -4.86
N TRP A 61 8.88 -14.70 -4.37
CA TRP A 61 8.69 -14.08 -3.05
C TRP A 61 9.48 -12.78 -2.80
N ASN A 62 9.81 -12.03 -3.85
CA ASN A 62 10.60 -10.79 -3.80
C ASN A 62 9.98 -9.76 -2.85
N VAL A 63 8.67 -9.46 -3.00
CA VAL A 63 8.01 -8.51 -2.08
C VAL A 63 7.76 -9.09 -0.69
N THR A 64 7.76 -10.41 -0.53
CA THR A 64 7.68 -11.05 0.80
C THR A 64 9.00 -10.90 1.56
N HIS A 65 10.15 -10.91 0.87
CA HIS A 65 11.42 -10.55 1.48
C HIS A 65 11.45 -9.07 1.91
N VAL A 66 10.88 -8.17 1.10
CA VAL A 66 10.67 -6.76 1.51
C VAL A 66 9.77 -6.67 2.75
N GLN A 67 8.63 -7.39 2.74
CA GLN A 67 7.71 -7.44 3.89
C GLN A 67 8.41 -7.93 5.16
N THR A 68 9.27 -8.94 5.07
CA THR A 68 10.03 -9.47 6.21
C THR A 68 10.90 -8.39 6.86
N LYS A 69 11.55 -7.53 6.05
CA LYS A 69 12.31 -6.38 6.57
C LYS A 69 11.42 -5.35 7.26
N VAL A 70 10.25 -5.07 6.68
CA VAL A 70 9.28 -4.13 7.28
C VAL A 70 8.71 -4.68 8.60
N VAL A 71 8.43 -5.98 8.69
CA VAL A 71 8.00 -6.62 9.94
C VAL A 71 9.09 -6.53 11.00
N ALA A 72 10.34 -6.82 10.64
CA ALA A 72 11.47 -6.72 11.57
C ALA A 72 11.65 -5.29 12.11
N ASP A 73 11.55 -4.27 11.25
CA ASP A 73 11.62 -2.88 11.69
C ASP A 73 10.43 -2.51 12.58
N ALA A 74 9.22 -2.92 12.20
CA ALA A 74 8.01 -2.64 12.96
C ALA A 74 8.02 -3.28 14.35
N ASP A 75 8.58 -4.47 14.48
CA ASP A 75 8.78 -5.15 15.76
C ASP A 75 9.82 -4.42 16.61
N ALA A 76 11.01 -4.16 16.04
CA ALA A 76 12.10 -3.45 16.72
C ALA A 76 11.70 -2.05 17.18
N LEU A 77 10.82 -1.37 16.42
CA LEU A 77 10.30 -0.03 16.72
C LEU A 77 8.96 -0.05 17.46
N CYS A 78 8.49 -1.23 17.89
CA CYS A 78 7.31 -1.44 18.72
C CYS A 78 5.98 -0.91 18.12
N TYR A 79 5.81 -0.98 16.80
CA TYR A 79 4.57 -0.61 16.11
C TYR A 79 3.96 -1.74 15.27
N LEU A 80 4.51 -2.96 15.29
CA LEU A 80 4.00 -4.09 14.51
C LEU A 80 2.50 -4.33 14.71
N SER A 81 2.00 -4.25 15.95
CA SER A 81 0.56 -4.43 16.26
C SER A 81 -0.35 -3.32 15.69
N LYS A 82 0.22 -2.28 15.06
CA LYS A 82 -0.48 -1.16 14.41
C LYS A 82 -0.43 -1.27 12.88
N CYS A 83 0.24 -2.28 12.34
CA CYS A 83 0.36 -2.50 10.91
C CYS A 83 -0.44 -3.73 10.50
N ASP A 84 -1.50 -3.51 9.75
CA ASP A 84 -2.12 -4.57 8.97
C ASP A 84 -1.34 -4.66 7.65
N MET A 85 -0.83 -5.85 7.30
CA MET A 85 0.08 -6.04 6.15
C MET A 85 -0.40 -7.17 5.26
N LYS A 86 -0.31 -7.00 3.94
CA LYS A 86 -0.72 -8.02 2.97
C LYS A 86 0.20 -8.04 1.76
N ALA A 87 0.58 -9.24 1.31
CA ALA A 87 1.25 -9.44 0.03
C ALA A 87 0.27 -9.99 -1.00
N LEU A 88 0.30 -9.46 -2.23
CA LEU A 88 -0.57 -9.85 -3.34
C LEU A 88 0.21 -9.89 -4.66
N ALA A 89 -0.21 -10.77 -5.58
CA ALA A 89 0.21 -10.68 -6.97
C ALA A 89 -0.42 -9.44 -7.65
N TYR A 90 0.31 -8.85 -8.60
CA TYR A 90 -0.10 -7.65 -9.33
C TYR A 90 -1.48 -7.73 -9.99
N ASN A 91 -1.96 -8.93 -10.33
CA ASN A 91 -3.21 -9.14 -11.05
C ASN A 91 -4.45 -9.31 -10.14
N LYS A 92 -4.32 -9.19 -8.81
CA LYS A 92 -5.40 -9.50 -7.85
C LYS A 92 -6.33 -8.34 -7.50
N PHE A 93 -6.32 -7.23 -8.24
CA PHE A 93 -7.14 -6.05 -7.90
C PHE A 93 -7.56 -5.24 -9.14
N LEU A 94 -7.70 -5.91 -10.29
CA LEU A 94 -7.95 -5.22 -11.56
C LEU A 94 -9.43 -4.87 -11.79
N THR A 95 -10.33 -5.66 -11.21
CA THR A 95 -11.77 -5.41 -11.22
C THR A 95 -12.23 -4.81 -9.89
N ASP A 96 -13.40 -4.18 -9.85
CA ASP A 96 -13.97 -3.67 -8.60
C ASP A 96 -14.22 -4.81 -7.58
N ASP A 97 -14.62 -5.99 -8.04
CA ASP A 97 -14.83 -7.18 -7.19
C ASP A 97 -13.51 -7.68 -6.60
N ASP A 98 -12.47 -7.81 -7.42
CA ASP A 98 -11.14 -8.19 -6.95
C ASP A 98 -10.58 -7.17 -5.96
N LEU A 99 -10.73 -5.88 -6.26
CA LEU A 99 -10.31 -4.80 -5.39
C LEU A 99 -11.02 -4.89 -4.03
N ALA A 100 -12.35 -5.06 -4.04
CA ALA A 100 -13.14 -5.20 -2.81
C ALA A 100 -12.70 -6.41 -1.99
N LYS A 101 -12.56 -7.57 -2.63
CA LYS A 101 -12.20 -8.85 -1.99
C LYS A 101 -10.78 -8.88 -1.46
N ASN A 102 -9.83 -8.29 -2.18
CA ASN A 102 -8.40 -8.50 -1.90
C ASN A 102 -7.75 -7.30 -1.19
N VAL A 103 -8.25 -6.08 -1.38
CA VAL A 103 -7.65 -4.85 -0.83
C VAL A 103 -8.58 -4.15 0.15
N LEU A 104 -9.82 -3.83 -0.23
CA LEU A 104 -10.71 -2.98 0.59
C LEU A 104 -11.22 -3.68 1.84
N VAL A 105 -11.26 -5.01 1.86
CA VAL A 105 -11.61 -5.78 3.07
C VAL A 105 -10.66 -5.52 4.23
N GLU A 106 -9.39 -5.20 3.95
CA GLU A 106 -8.35 -4.94 4.97
C GLU A 106 -8.30 -3.48 5.41
N ALA A 107 -8.83 -2.57 4.59
CA ALA A 107 -8.95 -1.15 4.87
C ALA A 107 -10.43 -0.73 4.78
N PRO A 108 -11.28 -1.17 5.73
CA PRO A 108 -12.73 -0.93 5.64
C PRO A 108 -13.11 0.53 5.82
N ASP A 109 -12.24 1.33 6.44
CA ASP A 109 -12.41 2.76 6.60
C ASP A 109 -11.42 3.55 5.71
N LYS A 110 -11.87 4.70 5.20
CA LYS A 110 -11.07 5.55 4.29
C LYS A 110 -10.04 6.42 5.02
N THR A 111 -10.04 6.42 6.36
CA THR A 111 -9.16 7.24 7.19
C THR A 111 -7.85 6.54 7.53
N THR A 112 -7.84 5.20 7.51
CA THR A 112 -6.64 4.38 7.63
C THR A 112 -5.71 4.67 6.44
N PRO A 113 -4.49 5.18 6.68
CA PRO A 113 -3.55 5.45 5.59
C PRO A 113 -3.04 4.14 4.98
N VAL A 114 -3.00 4.15 3.65
CA VAL A 114 -2.51 3.04 2.84
C VAL A 114 -1.10 3.33 2.36
N TYR A 115 -0.23 2.33 2.52
CA TYR A 115 1.13 2.30 2.00
C TYR A 115 1.21 1.20 0.94
N ILE A 116 1.72 1.51 -0.25
CA ILE A 116 1.84 0.56 -1.35
C ILE A 116 3.31 0.40 -1.69
N ILE A 117 3.78 -0.85 -1.72
CA ILE A 117 5.16 -1.20 -2.07
C ILE A 117 5.08 -2.22 -3.19
N GLY A 118 5.40 -1.80 -4.42
CA GLY A 118 5.27 -2.63 -5.61
C GLY A 118 6.62 -2.92 -6.26
N HIS A 119 6.87 -4.18 -6.60
CA HIS A 119 8.07 -4.61 -7.33
C HIS A 119 7.72 -5.03 -8.76
N SER A 120 8.56 -4.69 -9.74
CA SER A 120 8.39 -5.14 -11.14
C SER A 120 7.00 -4.76 -11.69
N LEU A 121 6.23 -5.70 -12.29
CA LEU A 121 4.83 -5.45 -12.70
C LEU A 121 3.93 -5.01 -11.53
N GLY A 122 4.26 -5.44 -10.31
CA GLY A 122 3.60 -4.97 -9.09
C GLY A 122 3.90 -3.51 -8.78
N GLY A 123 5.06 -2.97 -9.20
CA GLY A 123 5.35 -1.54 -9.16
C GLY A 123 4.45 -0.75 -10.12
N TRP A 124 4.23 -1.24 -11.33
CA TRP A 124 3.33 -0.63 -12.31
C TRP A 124 1.85 -0.70 -11.87
N ASN A 125 1.38 -1.86 -11.45
CA ASN A 125 0.00 -2.02 -11.00
C ASN A 125 -0.25 -1.35 -9.64
N GLY A 126 0.72 -1.37 -8.72
CA GLY A 126 0.65 -0.65 -7.45
C GLY A 126 0.57 0.86 -7.66
N ALA A 127 1.30 1.39 -8.65
CA ALA A 127 1.19 2.77 -9.08
C ALA A 127 -0.22 3.11 -9.60
N HIS A 128 -0.85 2.25 -10.41
CA HIS A 128 -2.26 2.43 -10.79
C HIS A 128 -3.22 2.35 -9.62
N LEU A 129 -2.99 1.38 -8.73
CA LEU A 129 -3.82 1.18 -7.55
C LEU A 129 -3.82 2.42 -6.65
N SER A 130 -2.70 3.14 -6.56
CA SER A 130 -2.62 4.40 -5.82
C SER A 130 -3.66 5.42 -6.30
N SER A 131 -3.84 5.55 -7.61
CA SER A 131 -4.82 6.43 -8.23
C SER A 131 -6.25 5.94 -7.99
N VAL A 132 -6.48 4.64 -8.19
CA VAL A 132 -7.81 4.02 -7.97
C VAL A 132 -8.28 4.19 -6.53
N LEU A 133 -7.40 3.95 -5.54
CA LEU A 133 -7.72 4.12 -4.13
C LEU A 133 -7.99 5.59 -3.79
N THR A 134 -7.13 6.49 -4.26
CA THR A 134 -7.30 7.94 -4.05
C THR A 134 -8.61 8.45 -4.65
N ASP A 135 -8.96 8.02 -5.87
CA ASP A 135 -10.20 8.42 -6.55
C ASP A 135 -11.45 7.85 -5.86
N LYS A 136 -11.32 6.73 -5.14
CA LYS A 136 -12.36 6.18 -4.25
C LYS A 136 -12.37 6.85 -2.86
N GLY A 137 -11.48 7.79 -2.59
CA GLY A 137 -11.40 8.59 -1.37
C GLY A 137 -10.55 7.99 -0.25
N TYR A 138 -9.75 6.96 -0.53
CA TYR A 138 -8.76 6.43 0.41
C TYR A 138 -7.52 7.32 0.44
N LYS A 139 -6.84 7.34 1.59
CA LYS A 139 -5.60 8.09 1.76
C LYS A 139 -4.37 7.23 1.45
N VAL A 140 -3.81 7.35 0.25
CA VAL A 140 -2.52 6.72 -0.09
C VAL A 140 -1.38 7.61 0.40
N ARG A 141 -0.83 7.27 1.58
CA ARG A 141 0.20 8.08 2.24
C ARG A 141 1.57 7.88 1.63
N MET A 142 1.89 6.68 1.18
CA MET A 142 3.16 6.42 0.50
C MET A 142 3.02 5.38 -0.60
N LEU A 143 3.66 5.65 -1.73
CA LEU A 143 3.91 4.69 -2.80
C LEU A 143 5.42 4.45 -2.92
N ILE A 144 5.84 3.19 -3.00
CA ILE A 144 7.22 2.80 -3.27
C ILE A 144 7.20 1.86 -4.48
N THR A 145 7.84 2.26 -5.57
CA THR A 145 8.00 1.44 -6.77
C THR A 145 9.44 0.97 -6.89
N ILE A 146 9.65 -0.35 -6.85
CA ILE A 146 10.96 -1.00 -6.91
C ILE A 146 11.12 -1.67 -8.28
N ASP A 147 12.03 -1.13 -9.06
CA ASP A 147 12.28 -1.44 -10.47
C ASP A 147 11.00 -1.73 -11.28
N PRO A 148 10.05 -0.79 -11.35
CA PRO A 148 8.77 -1.04 -12.00
C PRO A 148 8.96 -1.34 -13.50
N VAL A 149 8.30 -2.39 -13.97
CA VAL A 149 8.20 -2.76 -15.39
C VAL A 149 6.72 -2.81 -15.77
N GLY A 150 6.40 -2.61 -17.05
CA GLY A 150 5.00 -2.63 -17.51
C GLY A 150 4.78 -1.97 -18.87
N GLN A 151 5.84 -1.46 -19.48
CA GLN A 151 5.84 -1.00 -20.86
C GLN A 151 6.13 -2.16 -21.83
N GLY A 152 5.80 -1.99 -23.10
CA GLY A 152 6.06 -2.97 -24.16
C GLY A 152 4.83 -3.77 -24.60
N LYS A 153 4.73 -4.02 -25.91
CA LYS A 153 3.57 -4.67 -26.53
C LYS A 153 3.37 -6.13 -26.08
N ILE A 154 4.46 -6.81 -25.72
CA ILE A 154 4.43 -8.22 -25.30
C ILE A 154 3.68 -8.35 -23.97
N VAL A 155 3.99 -7.51 -22.99
CA VAL A 155 3.32 -7.47 -21.67
C VAL A 155 1.82 -7.28 -21.80
N TYR A 156 1.38 -6.36 -22.67
CA TYR A 156 -0.04 -6.10 -22.88
C TYR A 156 -0.80 -7.29 -23.50
N GLY A 157 -0.07 -8.20 -24.17
CA GLY A 157 -0.60 -9.41 -24.80
C GLY A 157 -0.63 -10.63 -23.87
N ILE A 158 0.28 -10.73 -22.90
CA ILE A 158 0.47 -11.94 -22.07
C ILE A 158 0.24 -11.73 -20.57
N SER A 159 0.15 -10.48 -20.11
CA SER A 159 0.02 -10.15 -18.68
C SER A 159 -1.26 -9.38 -18.41
N THR A 160 -1.98 -9.77 -17.37
CA THR A 160 -3.15 -9.03 -16.87
C THR A 160 -2.69 -7.81 -16.07
N ILE A 161 -2.45 -6.70 -16.76
CA ILE A 161 -2.04 -5.43 -16.16
C ILE A 161 -2.97 -4.29 -16.54
N TYR A 162 -2.91 -3.19 -15.79
CA TYR A 162 -3.45 -1.92 -16.26
C TYR A 162 -2.67 -1.50 -17.52
N ARG A 163 -3.36 -1.40 -18.65
CA ARG A 163 -2.74 -1.14 -19.97
C ARG A 163 -2.38 0.32 -20.21
N ARG A 164 -2.96 1.24 -19.44
CA ARG A 164 -2.61 2.66 -19.52
C ARG A 164 -1.31 2.88 -18.75
N LYS A 165 -0.59 3.96 -19.05
CA LYS A 165 0.52 4.39 -18.20
C LYS A 165 -0.05 4.79 -16.82
N PRO A 166 0.60 4.44 -15.69
CA PRO A 166 0.14 4.87 -14.38
C PRO A 166 0.27 6.39 -14.23
N GLU A 167 -0.71 6.98 -13.54
CA GLU A 167 -0.71 8.38 -13.10
C GLU A 167 -0.79 8.40 -11.57
N PRO A 168 0.32 8.11 -10.86
CA PRO A 168 0.25 7.79 -9.44
C PRO A 168 -0.30 8.94 -8.60
N LYS A 169 -1.12 8.60 -7.60
CA LYS A 169 -1.64 9.54 -6.61
C LYS A 169 -1.30 9.03 -5.22
N ALA A 170 -0.29 9.64 -4.61
CA ALA A 170 0.15 9.38 -3.24
C ALA A 170 0.71 10.68 -2.65
N GLU A 171 0.65 10.83 -1.31
CA GLU A 171 1.24 12.00 -0.64
C GLU A 171 2.77 12.02 -0.76
N PHE A 172 3.38 10.84 -0.78
CA PHE A 172 4.82 10.66 -0.97
C PHE A 172 5.11 9.46 -1.86
N TRP A 173 5.93 9.65 -2.89
CA TRP A 173 6.29 8.60 -3.83
C TRP A 173 7.81 8.44 -3.93
N ILE A 174 8.28 7.22 -3.68
CA ILE A 174 9.67 6.79 -3.85
C ILE A 174 9.74 5.86 -5.06
N ASN A 175 10.68 6.11 -5.97
CA ASN A 175 10.96 5.24 -7.10
C ASN A 175 12.42 4.77 -7.09
N ILE A 176 12.64 3.47 -7.11
CA ILE A 176 13.98 2.86 -7.14
C ILE A 176 14.10 2.10 -8.45
N ARG A 177 15.21 2.25 -9.16
CA ARG A 177 15.50 1.51 -10.40
C ARG A 177 16.77 0.71 -10.29
N ALA A 178 16.76 -0.49 -10.86
CA ALA A 178 17.97 -1.28 -11.03
C ALA A 178 18.84 -0.65 -12.14
N ALA A 179 20.15 -0.64 -11.94
CA ALA A 179 21.09 -0.37 -13.01
C ALA A 179 21.06 -1.53 -14.02
N LYS A 180 21.39 -1.25 -15.29
CA LYS A 180 21.62 -2.31 -16.26
C LYS A 180 22.94 -3.03 -15.89
N ILE A 181 22.83 -4.14 -15.18
CA ILE A 181 23.99 -5.00 -14.92
C ILE A 181 24.43 -5.63 -16.25
N GLN A 182 25.69 -5.39 -16.62
CA GLN A 182 26.25 -5.76 -17.93
C GLN A 182 26.36 -7.29 -18.13
N ASN A 183 26.34 -8.06 -17.05
CA ASN A 183 26.42 -9.52 -17.05
C ASN A 183 25.10 -10.13 -16.54
N ARG A 184 24.01 -9.95 -17.29
CA ARG A 184 22.81 -10.75 -17.07
C ARG A 184 23.14 -12.19 -17.44
N ASP A 185 23.02 -13.10 -16.48
CA ASP A 185 22.76 -14.49 -16.83
C ASP A 185 21.35 -14.52 -17.42
N ILE A 186 21.28 -14.50 -18.74
CA ILE A 186 20.05 -14.43 -19.54
C ILE A 186 19.31 -15.77 -19.52
N SER A 187 19.72 -16.70 -18.66
CA SER A 187 19.19 -18.06 -18.60
C SER A 187 18.10 -18.26 -17.56
N ASP A 188 17.67 -17.24 -16.80
CA ASP A 188 16.47 -17.37 -15.96
C ASP A 188 15.27 -16.57 -16.51
N THR A 189 14.24 -17.35 -16.80
CA THR A 189 13.17 -17.12 -17.77
C THR A 189 12.07 -16.21 -17.23
N VAL A 190 12.43 -14.96 -16.88
CA VAL A 190 11.50 -13.87 -16.47
C VAL A 190 11.92 -12.50 -17.02
N ALA A 191 13.04 -12.44 -17.75
CA ALA A 191 13.69 -11.21 -18.20
C ALA A 191 12.93 -10.44 -19.31
N ASP A 192 11.86 -10.99 -19.89
CA ASP A 192 11.10 -10.41 -21.02
C ASP A 192 9.70 -9.85 -20.63
N PHE A 193 9.33 -9.85 -19.35
CA PHE A 193 7.95 -9.51 -18.96
C PHE A 193 7.59 -8.03 -18.99
N GLY A 194 8.51 -7.16 -19.39
CA GLY A 194 8.21 -5.78 -19.74
C GLY A 194 9.40 -4.86 -19.81
N GLU A 195 9.29 -3.83 -20.63
CA GLU A 195 10.23 -2.72 -20.60
C GLU A 195 10.11 -2.01 -19.25
N GLN A 196 11.27 -1.72 -18.66
CA GLN A 196 11.36 -0.90 -17.45
C GLN A 196 10.63 0.42 -17.69
N TRP A 197 9.76 0.77 -16.75
CA TRP A 197 9.02 2.01 -16.83
C TRP A 197 9.98 3.18 -16.61
N GLU A 198 10.20 3.98 -17.67
CA GLU A 198 10.94 5.22 -17.57
C GLU A 198 10.09 6.31 -16.87
N ILE A 199 10.46 6.61 -15.63
CA ILE A 199 9.80 7.60 -14.77
C ILE A 199 10.69 8.83 -14.72
N THR A 200 10.27 9.89 -15.40
CA THR A 200 11.03 11.15 -15.53
C THR A 200 10.51 12.27 -14.63
N SER A 201 9.32 12.11 -14.05
CA SER A 201 8.71 13.09 -13.14
C SER A 201 7.68 12.43 -12.22
N GLY A 202 7.38 13.07 -11.09
CA GLY A 202 6.35 12.64 -10.13
C GLY A 202 6.89 12.18 -8.77
N PRO A 203 7.88 11.26 -8.69
CA PRO A 203 8.39 10.81 -7.40
C PRO A 203 9.02 11.95 -6.60
N ASN A 204 8.81 11.94 -5.28
CA ASN A 204 9.48 12.84 -4.35
C ASN A 204 10.95 12.44 -4.15
N VAL A 205 11.23 11.14 -4.21
CA VAL A 205 12.58 10.59 -4.16
C VAL A 205 12.72 9.58 -5.29
N SER A 206 13.81 9.68 -6.05
CA SER A 206 14.18 8.69 -7.05
C SER A 206 15.62 8.28 -6.88
N GLY A 207 15.94 7.03 -7.22
CA GLY A 207 17.32 6.58 -7.26
C GLY A 207 17.52 5.41 -8.21
N ARG A 208 18.76 5.27 -8.68
CA ARG A 208 19.21 4.10 -9.44
C ARG A 208 20.30 3.41 -8.63
N VAL A 209 20.19 2.09 -8.50
CA VAL A 209 21.06 1.27 -7.65
C VAL A 209 21.64 0.11 -8.44
N ASP A 210 22.89 -0.26 -8.15
CA ASP A 210 23.58 -1.36 -8.82
C ASP A 210 23.24 -2.70 -8.14
N VAL A 211 22.00 -3.15 -8.36
CA VAL A 211 21.39 -4.34 -7.75
C VAL A 211 20.52 -5.01 -8.81
N ASN A 212 20.41 -6.34 -8.80
CA ASN A 212 19.59 -7.05 -9.78
C ASN A 212 18.12 -6.72 -9.62
N HIS A 213 17.38 -6.81 -10.73
CA HIS A 213 15.93 -6.68 -10.74
C HIS A 213 15.24 -7.59 -9.72
N ALA A 214 15.69 -8.83 -9.56
CA ALA A 214 15.05 -9.79 -8.65
C ALA A 214 15.26 -9.45 -7.16
N ASP A 215 16.33 -8.73 -6.82
CA ASP A 215 16.76 -8.48 -5.44
C ASP A 215 16.03 -7.25 -4.85
N ALA A 216 14.69 -7.28 -4.86
CA ALA A 216 13.84 -6.15 -4.46
C ALA A 216 14.10 -5.66 -3.03
N ASP A 217 14.41 -6.57 -2.12
CA ASP A 217 14.70 -6.30 -0.72
C ASP A 217 16.07 -5.64 -0.53
N ILE A 218 17.06 -6.02 -1.34
CA ILE A 218 18.36 -5.34 -1.39
C ILE A 218 18.18 -3.94 -1.96
N MET A 219 17.43 -3.76 -3.05
CA MET A 219 17.12 -2.44 -3.61
C MET A 219 16.43 -1.54 -2.58
N PHE A 220 15.52 -2.09 -1.78
CA PHE A 220 14.79 -1.38 -0.73
C PHE A 220 15.69 -0.87 0.40
N ASP A 221 16.81 -1.56 0.66
CA ASP A 221 17.83 -1.20 1.66
C ASP A 221 18.86 -0.19 1.14
N GLN A 222 19.00 -0.02 -0.17
CA GLN A 222 19.99 0.90 -0.74
C GLN A 222 19.69 2.36 -0.39
N LYS A 223 20.76 3.11 -0.08
CA LYS A 223 20.65 4.55 0.14
C LYS A 223 20.32 5.26 -1.17
N LEU A 224 19.31 6.11 -1.12
CA LEU A 224 18.93 6.97 -2.23
C LEU A 224 19.56 8.35 -2.06
N GLU A 225 19.27 9.24 -3.01
CA GLU A 225 19.62 10.64 -2.89
C GLU A 225 18.98 11.23 -1.62
N GLY A 226 19.77 11.90 -0.76
CA GLY A 226 19.36 12.31 0.58
C GLY A 226 19.79 11.35 1.71
N GLY A 227 20.48 10.24 1.39
CA GLY A 227 21.23 9.43 2.35
C GLY A 227 20.42 8.40 3.14
N LYS A 228 19.09 8.38 2.99
CA LYS A 228 18.19 7.36 3.54
C LYS A 228 17.80 6.35 2.47
N SER A 229 17.52 5.12 2.88
CA SER A 229 16.90 4.11 2.02
C SER A 229 15.37 4.22 2.01
N ALA A 230 14.72 3.57 1.06
CA ALA A 230 13.26 3.49 1.02
C ALA A 230 12.69 2.81 2.27
N ARG A 231 13.40 1.80 2.81
CA ARG A 231 13.10 1.18 4.10
C ARG A 231 13.05 2.18 5.25
N GLN A 232 14.07 3.01 5.37
CA GLN A 232 14.15 4.03 6.43
C GLN A 232 13.05 5.08 6.26
N LEU A 233 12.81 5.54 5.03
CA LEU A 233 11.77 6.53 4.74
C LEU A 233 10.36 5.99 5.05
N LEU A 234 10.11 4.70 4.79
CA LEU A 234 8.86 4.04 5.15
C LEU A 234 8.65 4.02 6.67
N ALA A 235 9.65 3.54 7.42
CA ALA A 235 9.59 3.47 8.88
C ALA A 235 9.38 4.87 9.51
N ASP A 236 10.10 5.87 9.03
CA ASP A 236 9.95 7.26 9.47
C ASP A 236 8.53 7.80 9.21
N SER A 237 7.97 7.52 8.04
CA SER A 237 6.61 7.97 7.69
C SER A 237 5.54 7.33 8.57
N ILE A 238 5.65 6.01 8.82
CA ILE A 238 4.72 5.28 9.69
C ILE A 238 4.82 5.79 11.12
N LEU A 239 6.04 5.90 11.68
CA LEU A 239 6.25 6.42 13.02
C LEU A 239 5.75 7.86 13.16
N GLY A 240 5.97 8.69 12.15
CA GLY A 240 5.44 10.06 12.10
C GLY A 240 3.92 10.07 12.24
N TYR A 241 3.21 9.29 11.41
CA TYR A 241 1.76 9.17 11.48
C TYR A 241 1.23 8.73 12.84
N LEU A 242 1.85 7.68 13.40
CA LEU A 242 1.41 7.10 14.67
C LEU A 242 1.65 8.06 15.86
N ARG A 243 2.54 9.04 15.71
CA ARG A 243 2.85 10.06 16.73
C ARG A 243 2.11 11.38 16.54
N GLU A 244 1.53 11.64 15.37
CA GLU A 244 0.67 12.81 15.14
C GLU A 244 -0.45 12.83 16.19
N LYS A 245 -0.68 13.97 16.84
CA LYS A 245 -1.75 14.14 17.83
C LYS A 245 -3.10 14.35 17.16
#